data_AF-A0A522XB62-F1
#
_entry.id   AF-A0A522XB62-F1
#
_cell.length_a   1.000
_cell.length_b   1.000
_cell.length_c   1.000
_cell.angle_alpha   90.00
_cell.angle_beta   90.00
_cell.angle_gamma   90.00
#
_symmetry.space_group_name_H-M   'P 1'
#
loop_
_entity.id
_entity.type
_entity.pdbx_description
1 polymer ?
#
loop_
_entity_poly.entity_id
_entity_poly.type
_entity_poly.pdbx_seq_one_letter_code
_entity_poly.pdbx_strand_id
1 'polypeptide(L)'
;MIKKPDVSLRARALQYLARREYSRAELRGKLLPYTQADEDFEQLQPVDLDALLDDLTARGWLSDARAATQLLHAKRSRFGTQRITHELRQKGIPEELIGAALPALKESELDAAREVWRKKFGTLPQDAKEKARQVRFLQSRGFGMDVIFKVLFGIGGAEGE
;
A
#
# COMPACT_ATOMS: atom_id res chain seq x y z
N MET A 1 8.10 39.10 21.24
CA MET A 1 7.77 37.66 21.14
C MET A 1 8.47 37.10 19.91
N ILE A 2 9.41 36.17 20.08
CA ILE A 2 10.09 35.53 18.95
C ILE A 2 9.10 34.53 18.34
N LYS A 3 8.48 34.86 17.19
CA LYS A 3 7.71 33.88 16.40
C LYS A 3 8.68 32.76 16.06
N LYS A 4 8.39 31.52 16.46
CA LYS A 4 9.16 30.34 16.02
C LYS A 4 9.23 30.37 14.49
N PRO A 5 10.41 30.16 13.87
CA PRO A 5 10.47 30.12 12.42
C PRO A 5 9.53 29.03 11.95
N ASP A 6 8.61 29.38 11.06
CA ASP A 6 7.71 28.41 10.48
C ASP A 6 8.57 27.36 9.76
N VAL A 7 8.28 26.08 10.02
CA VAL A 7 9.15 25.00 9.53
C VAL A 7 9.08 25.00 8.00
N SER A 8 10.22 25.12 7.32
CA SER A 8 10.26 25.12 5.85
C SER A 8 9.67 23.84 5.27
N LEU A 9 9.14 23.88 4.05
CA LEU A 9 8.60 22.70 3.35
C LEU A 9 9.60 21.54 3.31
N ARG A 10 10.88 21.84 3.06
CA ARG A 10 11.97 20.84 3.11
C ARG A 10 12.12 20.22 4.50
N ALA A 11 12.13 21.03 5.55
CA ALA A 11 12.23 20.52 6.92
C ALA A 11 11.00 19.67 7.31
N ARG A 12 9.79 20.05 6.88
CA ARG A 12 8.58 19.23 7.06
C ARG A 12 8.68 17.90 6.31
N ALA A 13 9.15 17.93 5.05
CA ALA A 13 9.35 16.72 4.27
C ALA A 13 10.29 15.74 4.96
N LEU A 14 11.43 16.23 5.47
CA LEU A 14 12.39 15.42 6.23
C LEU A 14 11.80 14.87 7.52
N GLN A 15 10.98 15.64 8.24
CA GLN A 15 10.28 15.15 9.43
C GLN A 15 9.27 14.04 9.11
N TYR A 16 8.63 14.06 7.94
CA TYR A 16 7.81 12.94 7.49
C TYR A 16 8.68 11.73 7.17
N LEU A 17 9.68 11.89 6.29
CA LEU A 17 10.55 10.81 5.83
C LEU A 17 11.34 10.14 6.97
N ALA A 18 11.65 10.87 8.05
CA ALA A 18 12.29 10.30 9.24
C ALA A 18 11.41 9.29 10.00
N ARG A 19 10.08 9.30 9.80
CA ARG A 19 9.14 8.42 10.54
C ARG A 19 8.85 7.11 9.82
N ARG A 20 8.75 7.14 8.48
CA ARG A 20 8.47 5.98 7.63
C ARG A 20 8.71 6.32 6.16
N GLU A 21 8.65 5.31 5.30
CA GLU A 21 8.60 5.54 3.85
C GLU A 21 7.25 6.14 3.46
N TYR A 22 7.31 7.07 2.51
CA TYR A 22 6.19 7.69 1.83
C TYR A 22 6.36 7.48 0.34
N SER A 23 5.24 7.27 -0.36
CA SER A 23 5.21 7.51 -1.80
C SER A 23 5.35 9.01 -2.09
N ARG A 24 5.75 9.33 -3.32
CA ARG A 24 5.76 10.71 -3.81
C ARG A 24 4.38 11.36 -3.68
N ALA A 25 3.33 10.64 -4.07
CA ALA A 25 1.97 11.16 -4.01
C ALA A 25 1.49 11.39 -2.56
N GLU A 26 1.78 10.48 -1.62
CA GLU A 26 1.47 10.69 -0.20
C GLU A 26 2.21 11.91 0.35
N LEU A 27 3.52 12.04 0.07
CA LEU A 27 4.31 13.15 0.59
C LEU A 27 3.86 14.48 -0.02
N ARG A 28 3.57 14.51 -1.33
CA ARG A 28 2.99 15.67 -2.01
C ARG A 28 1.68 16.10 -1.35
N GLY A 29 0.75 15.16 -1.13
CA GLY A 29 -0.53 15.45 -0.47
C GLY A 29 -0.38 15.94 0.97
N LYS A 30 0.66 15.52 1.69
CA LYS A 30 0.98 16.02 3.04
C LYS A 30 1.60 17.41 3.05
N LEU A 31 2.33 17.79 2.00
CA LEU A 31 3.00 19.09 1.89
C LEU A 31 2.11 20.15 1.26
N LEU A 32 1.15 19.77 0.41
CA LEU A 32 0.25 20.69 -0.30
C LEU A 32 -0.45 21.72 0.59
N PRO A 33 -0.97 21.40 1.79
CA PRO A 33 -1.59 22.41 2.66
C PRO A 33 -0.63 23.51 3.15
N TYR A 34 0.67 23.31 3.04
CA TYR A 34 1.70 24.24 3.50
C TYR A 34 2.32 25.06 2.35
N THR A 35 1.91 24.86 1.10
CA THR A 35 2.42 25.65 -0.04
C THR A 35 1.71 27.00 -0.19
N GLN A 36 0.60 27.21 0.52
CA GLN A 36 -0.20 28.44 0.50
C GLN A 36 -0.04 29.28 1.78
N ALA A 37 0.71 28.79 2.77
CA ALA A 37 0.84 29.43 4.08
C ALA A 37 1.88 30.57 4.13
N ASP A 38 2.56 30.86 3.02
CA ASP A 38 3.63 31.86 2.94
C ASP A 38 3.16 33.20 2.30
N GLU A 39 1.88 33.56 2.41
CA GLU A 39 1.38 34.87 1.96
C GLU A 39 1.91 36.05 2.82
N ASP A 40 2.34 35.80 4.06
CA ASP A 40 2.89 36.81 4.98
C ASP A 40 4.40 37.10 4.76
N PHE A 41 5.07 36.36 3.88
CA PHE A 41 6.48 36.57 3.53
C PHE A 41 6.58 37.02 2.08
N GLU A 42 6.58 38.35 1.89
CA GLU A 42 6.69 39.08 0.61
C GLU A 42 7.96 38.76 -0.23
N GLN A 43 8.78 37.77 0.19
CA GLN A 43 10.07 37.42 -0.42
C GLN A 43 10.33 35.91 -0.58
N LEU A 44 9.39 35.03 -0.22
CA LEU A 44 9.59 33.60 -0.47
C LEU A 44 9.10 33.27 -1.87
N GLN A 45 10.05 33.07 -2.79
CA GLN A 45 9.80 32.42 -4.08
C GLN A 45 8.92 31.20 -3.83
N PRO A 46 7.81 31.00 -4.58
CA PRO A 46 6.98 29.82 -4.44
C PRO A 46 7.89 28.60 -4.62
N VAL A 47 8.11 27.86 -3.54
CA VAL A 47 8.88 26.62 -3.62
C VAL A 47 8.08 25.69 -4.50
N ASP A 48 8.61 25.40 -5.68
CA ASP A 48 8.07 24.37 -6.55
C ASP A 48 8.11 23.04 -5.79
N LEU A 49 6.93 22.61 -5.35
CA LEU A 49 6.76 21.38 -4.59
C LEU A 49 7.24 20.17 -5.39
N ASP A 50 7.04 20.17 -6.71
CA ASP A 50 7.48 19.07 -7.56
C ASP A 50 9.00 19.06 -7.70
N ALA A 51 9.65 20.22 -7.80
CA ALA A 51 11.11 20.33 -7.78
C ALA A 51 11.72 19.88 -6.43
N LEU A 52 11.07 20.19 -5.30
CA LEU A 52 11.48 19.68 -3.99
C LEU A 52 11.39 18.14 -3.96
N LEU A 53 10.28 17.57 -4.40
CA LEU A 53 10.09 16.12 -4.43
C LEU A 53 11.09 15.43 -5.37
N ASP A 54 11.46 16.07 -6.48
CA ASP A 54 12.51 15.61 -7.39
C ASP A 54 13.88 15.57 -6.71
N ASP A 55 14.28 16.65 -6.02
CA ASP A 55 15.54 16.67 -5.24
C ASP A 55 15.56 15.57 -4.16
N LEU A 56 14.45 15.38 -3.44
CA LEU A 56 14.33 14.33 -2.43
C LEU A 56 14.44 12.93 -3.06
N THR A 57 13.90 12.73 -4.26
CA THR A 57 13.99 11.47 -5.01
C THR A 57 15.41 11.25 -5.53
N ALA A 58 16.04 12.26 -6.11
CA ALA A 58 17.41 12.20 -6.63
C ALA A 58 18.44 11.92 -5.53
N ARG A 59 18.22 12.43 -4.32
CA ARG A 59 19.03 12.11 -3.12
C ARG A 59 18.73 10.73 -2.53
N GLY A 60 17.73 10.01 -3.07
CA GLY A 60 17.29 8.72 -2.57
C GLY A 60 16.52 8.77 -1.25
N TRP A 61 16.15 9.95 -0.76
CA TRP A 61 15.39 10.11 0.49
C TRP A 61 13.90 9.76 0.32
N LEU A 62 13.36 9.98 -0.88
CA LEU A 62 12.00 9.58 -1.27
C LEU A 62 12.08 8.43 -2.29
N SER A 63 11.28 7.37 -2.10
CA SER A 63 11.27 6.22 -3.01
C SER A 63 9.93 5.49 -3.00
N ASP A 64 9.23 5.53 -4.14
CA ASP A 64 7.99 4.75 -4.32
C ASP A 64 8.24 3.24 -4.22
N ALA A 65 9.41 2.75 -4.67
CA ALA A 65 9.77 1.34 -4.57
C ALA A 65 9.90 0.89 -3.10
N ARG A 66 10.54 1.69 -2.24
CA ARG A 66 10.62 1.38 -0.80
C ARG A 66 9.25 1.49 -0.13
N ALA A 67 8.46 2.50 -0.47
CA ALA A 67 7.11 2.65 0.05
C ALA A 67 6.19 1.46 -0.33
N ALA A 68 6.27 1.00 -1.58
CA ALA A 68 5.55 -0.18 -2.06
C ALA A 68 5.99 -1.46 -1.33
N THR A 69 7.30 -1.65 -1.19
CA THR A 69 7.90 -2.79 -0.47
C THR A 69 7.45 -2.84 0.99
N GLN A 70 7.49 -1.71 1.69
CA GLN A 70 7.03 -1.63 3.08
C GLN A 70 5.55 -2.02 3.21
N LEU A 71 4.68 -1.51 2.33
CA LEU A 71 3.26 -1.87 2.33
C LEU A 71 3.06 -3.36 2.06
N LEU A 72 3.76 -3.88 1.05
CA LEU A 72 3.67 -5.28 0.66
C LEU A 72 4.02 -6.21 1.84
N HIS A 73 5.17 -5.99 2.49
CA HIS A 73 5.59 -6.76 3.66
C HIS A 73 4.57 -6.69 4.80
N ALA A 74 3.99 -5.51 5.05
CA ALA A 74 3.02 -5.31 6.13
C ALA A 74 1.66 -5.99 5.86
N LYS A 75 1.29 -6.24 4.60
CA LYS A 75 -0.07 -6.64 4.21
C LYS A 75 -0.20 -8.04 3.63
N ARG A 76 0.84 -8.57 2.96
CA ARG A 76 0.79 -9.83 2.20
C ARG A 76 0.34 -11.05 3.01
N SER A 77 0.54 -11.06 4.33
CA SER A 77 0.13 -12.18 5.20
C SER A 77 -1.35 -12.16 5.58
N ARG A 78 -2.08 -11.07 5.32
CA ARG A 78 -3.44 -10.85 5.83
C ARG A 78 -4.47 -10.49 4.76
N PHE A 79 -3.99 -10.04 3.60
CA PHE A 79 -4.82 -9.51 2.52
C PHE A 79 -4.38 -10.09 1.19
N GLY A 80 -5.34 -10.27 0.29
CA GLY A 80 -5.08 -10.77 -1.04
C GLY A 80 -4.58 -9.68 -2.00
N THR A 81 -4.15 -10.13 -3.16
CA THR A 81 -3.50 -9.31 -4.19
C THR A 81 -4.36 -8.13 -4.57
N GLN A 82 -5.67 -8.32 -4.77
CA GLN A 82 -6.57 -7.25 -5.24
C GLN A 82 -6.59 -6.06 -4.27
N ARG A 83 -6.64 -6.35 -2.96
CA ARG A 83 -6.68 -5.30 -1.94
C ARG A 83 -5.34 -4.59 -1.79
N ILE A 84 -4.23 -5.34 -1.86
CA ILE A 84 -2.88 -4.77 -1.77
C ILE A 84 -2.62 -3.87 -2.99
N THR A 85 -2.91 -4.34 -4.20
CA THR A 85 -2.81 -3.55 -5.43
C THR A 85 -3.66 -2.28 -5.34
N HIS A 86 -4.89 -2.36 -4.83
CA HIS A 86 -5.74 -1.20 -4.64
C HIS A 86 -5.12 -0.18 -3.67
N GLU A 87 -4.57 -0.64 -2.53
CA GLU A 87 -3.92 0.23 -1.55
C GLU A 87 -2.65 0.88 -2.11
N LEU A 88 -1.87 0.17 -2.93
CA LEU A 88 -0.71 0.73 -3.64
C LEU A 88 -1.14 1.85 -4.60
N ARG A 89 -2.20 1.66 -5.39
CA ARG A 89 -2.75 2.70 -6.28
C ARG A 89 -3.29 3.90 -5.51
N GLN A 90 -3.97 3.69 -4.39
CA GLN A 90 -4.44 4.79 -3.53
C GLN A 90 -3.29 5.62 -2.97
N LYS A 91 -2.13 4.99 -2.72
CA LYS A 91 -0.90 5.68 -2.35
C LYS A 91 -0.18 6.31 -3.56
N GLY A 92 -0.73 6.22 -4.77
CA GLY A 92 -0.10 6.77 -5.97
C GLY A 92 1.20 6.08 -6.36
N ILE A 93 1.38 4.81 -6.00
CA ILE A 93 2.51 4.01 -6.50
C ILE A 93 2.34 3.79 -8.01
N PRO A 94 3.37 4.04 -8.84
CA PRO A 94 3.34 3.79 -10.28
C PRO A 94 2.92 2.37 -10.65
N GLU A 95 2.14 2.23 -11.72
CA GLU A 95 1.64 0.93 -12.19
C GLU A 95 2.78 -0.03 -12.58
N GLU A 96 3.93 0.49 -13.00
CA GLU A 96 5.14 -0.29 -13.28
C GLU A 96 5.66 -1.02 -12.03
N LEU A 97 5.75 -0.33 -10.88
CA LEU A 97 6.17 -0.92 -9.61
C LEU A 97 5.13 -1.90 -9.07
N ILE A 98 3.84 -1.60 -9.28
CA ILE A 98 2.76 -2.52 -8.96
C ILE A 98 2.89 -3.79 -9.80
N GLY A 99 3.08 -3.65 -11.11
CA GLY A 99 3.28 -4.73 -12.06
C GLY A 99 4.46 -5.63 -11.68
N ALA A 100 5.58 -5.04 -11.27
CA ALA A 100 6.75 -5.77 -10.79
C ALA A 100 6.49 -6.57 -9.49
N ALA A 101 5.61 -6.07 -8.62
CA ALA A 101 5.27 -6.74 -7.36
C ALA A 101 4.19 -7.84 -7.50
N LEU A 102 3.38 -7.80 -8.56
CA LEU A 102 2.24 -8.71 -8.75
C LEU A 102 2.61 -10.21 -8.77
N PRO A 103 3.68 -10.67 -9.44
CA PRO A 103 4.02 -12.09 -9.48
C PRO A 103 4.28 -12.66 -8.07
N ALA A 104 5.15 -12.01 -7.29
CA ALA A 104 5.48 -12.44 -5.92
C ALA A 104 4.27 -12.37 -4.96
N LEU A 105 3.36 -11.41 -5.20
CA LEU A 105 2.09 -11.34 -4.49
C LEU A 105 1.24 -12.58 -4.76
N LYS A 106 1.01 -12.90 -6.04
CA LYS A 106 0.19 -14.06 -6.46
C LYS A 106 0.77 -15.38 -5.97
N GLU A 107 2.09 -15.55 -6.01
CA GLU A 107 2.76 -16.77 -5.53
C GLU A 107 2.46 -17.05 -4.05
N SER A 108 2.45 -16.01 -3.21
CA SER A 108 2.20 -16.17 -1.77
C SER A 108 0.74 -15.97 -1.33
N GLU A 109 -0.15 -15.62 -2.27
CA GLU A 109 -1.54 -15.28 -1.97
C GLU A 109 -2.33 -16.47 -1.43
N LEU A 110 -2.11 -17.67 -1.98
CA LEU A 110 -2.80 -18.88 -1.55
C LEU A 110 -2.50 -19.25 -0.10
N ASP A 111 -1.23 -19.19 0.30
CA ASP A 111 -0.82 -19.52 1.66
C ASP A 111 -1.33 -18.47 2.66
N ALA A 112 -1.30 -17.20 2.29
CA ALA A 112 -1.93 -16.14 3.09
C ALA A 112 -3.44 -16.36 3.25
N ALA A 113 -4.14 -16.74 2.17
CA ALA A 113 -5.57 -17.02 2.21
C ALA A 113 -5.89 -18.21 3.12
N ARG A 114 -5.13 -19.31 3.03
CA ARG A 114 -5.25 -20.49 3.91
C ARG A 114 -5.05 -20.11 5.36
N GLU A 115 -4.01 -19.34 5.66
CA GLU A 115 -3.71 -18.89 7.03
C GLU A 115 -4.85 -18.05 7.62
N VAL A 116 -5.32 -17.07 6.85
CA VAL A 116 -6.41 -16.17 7.24
C VAL A 116 -7.73 -16.94 7.42
N TRP A 117 -8.01 -17.88 6.52
CA TRP A 117 -9.18 -18.75 6.60
C TRP A 117 -9.12 -19.67 7.83
N ARG A 118 -7.99 -20.36 8.04
CA ARG A 118 -7.79 -21.29 9.16
C ARG A 118 -7.95 -20.60 10.50
N LYS A 119 -7.40 -19.39 10.66
CA LYS A 119 -7.53 -18.58 11.88
C LYS A 119 -8.97 -18.15 12.18
N LYS A 120 -9.83 -18.02 11.17
CA LYS A 120 -11.21 -17.54 11.36
C LYS A 120 -12.24 -18.66 11.41
N PHE A 121 -12.12 -19.64 10.51
CA PHE A 121 -13.12 -20.69 10.32
C PHE A 121 -12.54 -22.06 10.69
N GLY A 122 -11.38 -22.41 10.16
CA GLY A 122 -10.69 -23.69 10.46
C GLY A 122 -11.37 -24.94 9.91
N THR A 123 -12.62 -24.85 9.46
CA THR A 123 -13.41 -25.97 8.92
C THR A 123 -14.06 -25.59 7.60
N LEU A 124 -14.19 -26.58 6.71
CA LEU A 124 -14.88 -26.42 5.44
C LEU A 124 -16.38 -26.14 5.66
N PRO A 125 -17.02 -25.34 4.79
CA PRO A 125 -18.43 -25.00 4.92
C PRO A 125 -19.30 -26.26 4.77
N GLN A 126 -20.25 -26.45 5.68
CA GLN A 126 -21.16 -27.61 5.68
C GLN A 126 -22.43 -27.37 4.86
N ASP A 127 -22.79 -26.11 4.61
CA ASP A 127 -23.96 -25.73 3.83
C ASP A 127 -23.70 -24.52 2.92
N ALA A 128 -24.68 -24.19 2.08
CA ALA A 128 -24.60 -23.06 1.16
C ALA A 128 -24.46 -21.69 1.86
N LYS A 129 -25.04 -21.55 3.06
CA LYS A 129 -25.02 -20.31 3.85
C LYS A 129 -23.62 -20.08 4.44
N GLU A 130 -22.99 -21.12 4.96
CA GLU A 130 -21.61 -21.12 5.42
C GLU A 130 -20.65 -20.88 4.27
N LYS A 131 -20.85 -21.53 3.13
CA LYS A 131 -20.05 -21.28 1.92
C LYS A 131 -20.10 -19.79 1.56
N ALA A 132 -21.29 -19.20 1.45
CA ALA A 132 -21.44 -17.78 1.16
C ALA A 132 -20.80 -16.87 2.23
N ARG A 133 -20.80 -17.28 3.51
CA ARG A 133 -20.14 -16.55 4.60
C ARG A 133 -18.62 -16.60 4.47
N GLN A 134 -18.04 -17.77 4.20
CA GLN A 134 -16.59 -17.95 4.09
C GLN A 134 -16.03 -17.27 2.83
N VAL A 135 -16.72 -17.40 1.69
CA VAL A 135 -16.37 -16.70 0.44
C VAL A 135 -16.36 -15.18 0.64
N ARG A 136 -17.47 -14.60 1.15
CA ARG A 136 -17.55 -13.14 1.37
C ARG A 136 -16.46 -12.64 2.31
N PHE A 137 -16.11 -13.43 3.32
CA PHE A 137 -15.01 -13.06 4.20
C PHE A 137 -13.67 -12.95 3.46
N LEU A 138 -13.28 -13.97 2.70
CA LEU A 138 -12.00 -13.95 1.98
C LEU A 138 -12.01 -12.89 0.88
N GLN A 139 -13.13 -12.73 0.18
CA GLN A 139 -13.29 -11.67 -0.83
C GLN A 139 -13.17 -10.28 -0.22
N SER A 140 -13.75 -10.02 0.97
CA SER A 140 -13.58 -8.74 1.69
C SER A 140 -12.13 -8.43 2.08
N ARG A 141 -11.27 -9.47 2.12
CA ARG A 141 -9.82 -9.35 2.34
C ARG A 141 -9.02 -9.20 1.04
N GLY A 142 -9.70 -9.24 -0.11
CA GLY A 142 -9.11 -9.02 -1.44
C GLY A 142 -8.48 -10.26 -2.06
N PHE A 143 -8.79 -11.45 -1.56
CA PHE A 143 -8.34 -12.70 -2.19
C PHE A 143 -9.13 -12.96 -3.48
N GLY A 144 -8.44 -13.40 -4.53
CA GLY A 144 -9.04 -13.82 -5.80
C GLY A 144 -10.00 -15.00 -5.66
N MET A 145 -11.04 -15.07 -6.52
CA MET A 145 -12.03 -16.15 -6.47
C MET A 145 -11.40 -17.52 -6.72
N ASP A 146 -10.40 -17.59 -7.59
CA ASP A 146 -9.60 -18.79 -7.86
C ASP A 146 -8.87 -19.27 -6.60
N VAL A 147 -8.25 -18.35 -5.85
CA VAL A 147 -7.59 -18.65 -4.56
C VAL A 147 -8.62 -19.08 -3.52
N ILE A 148 -9.76 -18.40 -3.44
CA ILE A 148 -10.84 -18.75 -2.51
C ILE A 148 -11.33 -20.17 -2.78
N PHE A 149 -11.53 -20.55 -4.04
CA PHE A 149 -11.96 -21.89 -4.39
C PHE A 149 -10.89 -22.96 -4.10
N LYS A 150 -9.61 -22.65 -4.32
CA LYS A 150 -8.50 -23.51 -3.88
C LYS A 150 -8.50 -23.75 -2.38
N VAL A 151 -8.81 -22.73 -1.56
CA VAL A 151 -8.90 -22.86 -0.10
C VAL A 151 -10.10 -23.70 0.33
N LEU A 152 -11.28 -23.47 -0.25
CA LEU A 152 -12.54 -24.09 0.21
C LEU A 152 -12.82 -25.46 -0.39
N PHE A 153 -12.24 -25.79 -1.54
CA PHE A 153 -12.54 -27.02 -2.27
C PHE A 153 -11.30 -27.88 -2.54
N GLY A 154 -10.11 -27.41 -2.15
CA GLY A 154 -8.87 -28.16 -2.36
C GLY A 154 -8.53 -28.38 -3.84
N ILE A 155 -9.16 -27.63 -4.77
CA ILE A 155 -8.90 -27.73 -6.21
C ILE A 155 -7.56 -27.03 -6.52
N GLY A 156 -6.47 -27.64 -6.07
CA GLY A 156 -5.12 -27.44 -6.60
C GLY A 156 -4.83 -28.58 -7.56
N GLY A 157 -4.37 -28.25 -8.77
CA GLY A 157 -4.24 -29.16 -9.92
C GLY A 157 -3.84 -30.60 -9.58
N ALA A 158 -4.79 -31.50 -9.78
CA ALA A 158 -4.50 -32.86 -10.21
C ALA A 158 -4.32 -32.80 -11.74
N GLU A 159 -3.11 -32.46 -12.19
CA GLU A 159 -2.62 -32.79 -13.52
C GLU A 159 -1.18 -33.28 -13.35
N GLY A 160 -0.95 -34.55 -13.66
CA GLY A 160 0.36 -35.21 -13.59
C GLY A 160 0.26 -36.61 -12.99
N GLU A 161 -0.23 -37.54 -13.79
CA GLU A 161 0.04 -38.99 -13.66
C GLU A 161 1.55 -39.28 -13.68
#